data_AF-A0AAD4N9B8-F1
#
_entry.id   AF-A0AAD4N9B8-F1
#
_cell.length_a   1.000
_cell.length_b   1.000
_cell.length_c   1.000
_cell.angle_alpha   90.00
_cell.angle_beta   90.00
_cell.angle_gamma   90.00
#
_symmetry.space_group_name_H-M   'P 1'
#
loop_
_entity.id
_entity.type
_entity.pdbx_description
1 polymer ?
#
loop_
_entity_poly.entity_id
_entity_poly.type
_entity_poly.pdbx_seq_one_letter_code
_entity_poly.pdbx_strand_id
1 'polypeptide(L)'
;MLRRVAILNNASVPSASCTRSASIYRFIRPKPRPYRRRLYEEVMKEQFPKELAKEKERLVENDPYVLHPVLPQGPDVYDQYDLAEVEMVKNWIKTEGFRVLGICQVYHVEGRDYWLASNQFRTKGLEIKKFRGKTMRKLFQGTRFDALSTLFDDNTYVLYGKDPETLRQVVIGTDKYNWITLLAATLDDQIIPMNLLGRIVRYKSISELGRDTFQLLQRVPHELLNNLSSPALGFTNTLDHMSREQNTEGEAEKSELEKTEPEKAE
;
A
#
# COMPACT_ATOMS: atom_id res chain seq x y z
N MET A 1 15.59 43.00 -100.06
CA MET A 1 15.43 41.53 -100.12
C MET A 1 14.60 41.08 -98.92
N LEU A 2 13.39 40.60 -99.19
CA LEU A 2 12.40 40.10 -98.23
C LEU A 2 12.45 38.56 -98.15
N ARG A 3 12.03 38.01 -96.98
CA ARG A 3 11.45 36.68 -96.64
C ARG A 3 12.23 36.02 -95.47
N ARG A 4 11.68 35.94 -94.24
CA ARG A 4 10.67 35.02 -93.67
C ARG A 4 10.98 33.53 -93.83
N VAL A 5 10.98 32.80 -92.70
CA VAL A 5 10.36 31.48 -92.35
C VAL A 5 11.16 30.94 -91.13
N ALA A 6 10.71 30.90 -89.87
CA ALA A 6 9.60 30.21 -89.17
C ALA A 6 10.03 28.93 -88.41
N ILE A 7 9.91 29.00 -87.06
CA ILE A 7 9.33 28.04 -86.07
C ILE A 7 9.91 26.61 -85.95
N LEU A 8 10.35 26.21 -84.75
CA LEU A 8 9.73 25.16 -83.89
C LEU A 8 10.53 24.77 -82.64
N ASN A 9 9.86 24.95 -81.49
CA ASN A 9 9.89 24.25 -80.20
C ASN A 9 10.85 23.06 -80.00
N ASN A 10 11.46 22.99 -78.81
CA ASN A 10 11.49 21.77 -78.01
C ASN A 10 11.60 22.05 -76.51
N ALA A 11 10.82 21.30 -75.74
CA ALA A 11 10.59 21.41 -74.31
C ALA A 11 11.71 20.76 -73.49
N SER A 12 11.98 21.30 -72.29
CA SER A 12 12.57 20.52 -71.19
C SER A 12 12.00 20.98 -69.83
N VAL A 13 10.97 20.26 -69.40
CA VAL A 13 10.57 19.83 -68.05
C VAL A 13 11.03 20.68 -66.84
N PRO A 14 10.10 21.19 -66.00
CA PRO A 14 10.43 21.72 -64.68
C PRO A 14 10.80 20.60 -63.69
N SER A 15 11.94 20.74 -63.00
CA SER A 15 12.35 19.83 -61.93
C SER A 15 11.39 19.95 -60.74
N ALA A 16 10.57 18.92 -60.53
CA ALA A 16 9.75 18.79 -59.33
C ALA A 16 10.65 18.59 -58.09
N SER A 17 10.88 19.65 -57.32
CA SER A 17 11.40 19.53 -55.96
C SER A 17 10.27 19.10 -55.02
N CYS A 18 10.14 17.79 -54.84
CA CYS A 18 9.24 17.21 -53.85
C CYS A 18 9.76 17.54 -52.44
N THR A 19 9.17 18.55 -51.80
CA THR A 19 9.27 18.75 -50.35
C THR A 19 8.42 17.68 -49.66
N ARG A 20 9.06 16.57 -49.29
CA ARG A 20 8.44 15.61 -48.36
C ARG A 20 8.55 16.17 -46.94
N SER A 21 7.41 16.60 -46.42
CA SER A 21 7.12 16.77 -45.00
C SER A 21 7.46 15.49 -44.25
N ALA A 22 8.57 15.50 -43.51
CA ALA A 22 8.99 14.39 -42.67
C ALA A 22 8.27 14.47 -41.31
N SER A 23 7.39 13.49 -41.10
CA SER A 23 6.74 13.19 -39.83
C SER A 23 7.74 13.04 -38.68
N ILE A 24 7.43 13.71 -37.58
CA ILE A 24 8.11 13.70 -36.29
C ILE A 24 7.90 12.32 -35.62
N TYR A 25 8.71 11.33 -35.96
CA TYR A 25 8.96 10.16 -35.13
C TYR A 25 10.47 9.91 -35.12
N ARG A 26 11.07 9.97 -33.94
CA ARG A 26 12.52 9.89 -33.69
C ARG A 26 13.08 8.48 -33.93
N PHE A 27 13.13 8.08 -35.19
CA PHE A 27 14.07 7.08 -35.68
C PHE A 27 14.81 7.74 -36.84
N ILE A 28 15.98 8.30 -36.57
CA ILE A 28 16.91 8.69 -37.63
C ILE A 28 17.32 7.38 -38.31
N ARG A 29 16.60 7.00 -39.37
CA ARG A 29 16.98 5.84 -40.16
C ARG A 29 18.41 6.08 -40.62
N PRO A 30 19.35 5.15 -40.37
CA PRO A 30 20.71 5.32 -40.83
C PRO A 30 20.67 5.54 -42.34
N LYS A 31 21.29 6.64 -42.80
CA LYS A 31 21.37 6.94 -44.23
C LYS A 31 22.03 5.75 -44.93
N PRO A 32 21.47 5.23 -46.03
CA PRO A 32 22.05 4.09 -46.71
C PRO A 32 23.47 4.43 -47.16
N ARG A 33 24.43 3.56 -46.84
CA ARG A 33 25.84 3.77 -47.21
C ARG A 33 26.02 3.63 -48.74
N PRO A 34 26.99 4.33 -49.35
CA PRO A 34 27.31 4.17 -50.77
C PRO A 34 27.60 2.71 -51.15
N TYR A 35 27.26 2.31 -52.37
CA TYR A 35 27.35 0.90 -52.83
C TYR A 35 28.73 0.27 -52.62
N ARG A 36 29.80 0.97 -53.00
CA ARG A 36 31.20 0.50 -52.81
C ARG A 36 31.55 0.23 -51.34
N ARG A 37 31.02 1.04 -50.42
CA ARG A 37 31.26 0.88 -48.98
C ARG A 37 30.51 -0.33 -48.41
N ARG A 38 29.30 -0.61 -48.91
CA ARG A 38 28.55 -1.81 -48.53
C ARG A 38 29.26 -3.10 -48.94
N LEU A 39 29.76 -3.16 -50.18
CA LEU A 39 30.57 -4.28 -50.66
C LEU A 39 31.82 -4.48 -49.80
N TYR A 40 32.53 -3.38 -49.49
CA TYR A 40 33.70 -3.44 -48.63
C TYR A 40 33.37 -3.95 -47.22
N GLU A 41 32.29 -3.45 -46.61
CA GLU A 41 31.83 -3.90 -45.29
C GLU A 41 31.38 -5.36 -45.31
N GLU A 42 30.77 -5.85 -46.39
CA GLU A 42 30.40 -7.26 -46.54
C GLU A 42 31.61 -8.18 -46.67
N VAL A 43 32.64 -7.75 -47.40
CA VAL A 43 33.91 -8.49 -47.53
C VAL A 43 34.72 -8.42 -46.23
N MET A 44 34.63 -7.32 -45.48
CA MET A 44 35.29 -7.11 -44.19
C MET A 44 34.52 -7.69 -43.00
N LYS A 45 33.29 -8.20 -43.17
CA LYS A 45 32.64 -8.99 -42.12
C LYS A 45 33.53 -10.20 -41.85
N GLU A 46 34.03 -10.30 -40.63
CA GLU A 46 34.86 -11.42 -40.20
C GLU A 46 34.17 -12.73 -40.57
N GLN A 47 34.76 -13.46 -41.52
CA GLN A 47 34.34 -14.81 -41.80
C GLN A 47 34.98 -15.70 -40.74
N PHE A 48 34.31 -15.82 -39.60
CA PHE A 48 34.68 -16.84 -38.63
C PHE A 48 34.57 -18.21 -39.33
N PRO A 49 35.64 -19.02 -39.35
CA PRO A 49 35.53 -20.41 -39.73
C PRO A 49 34.38 -21.04 -38.95
N LYS A 50 33.47 -21.74 -39.64
CA LYS A 50 32.27 -22.33 -39.01
C LYS A 50 32.63 -23.27 -37.84
N GLU A 51 33.85 -23.79 -37.84
CA GLU A 51 34.42 -24.63 -36.80
C GLU A 51 34.74 -23.82 -35.54
N LEU A 52 35.38 -22.65 -35.67
CA LEU A 52 35.67 -21.73 -34.56
C LEU A 52 34.40 -21.09 -33.97
N ALA A 53 33.34 -20.93 -34.76
CA ALA A 53 32.04 -20.47 -34.25
C ALA A 53 31.43 -21.48 -33.26
N LYS A 54 31.45 -22.77 -33.61
CA LYS A 54 31.00 -23.86 -32.72
C LYS A 54 31.88 -24.00 -31.50
N GLU A 55 33.19 -23.79 -31.66
CA GLU A 55 34.14 -23.84 -30.56
C GLU A 55 33.95 -22.65 -29.60
N LYS A 56 33.65 -21.46 -30.12
CA LYS A 56 33.28 -20.29 -29.32
C LYS A 56 31.98 -20.50 -28.54
N GLU A 57 30.97 -21.13 -29.15
CA GLU A 57 29.73 -21.50 -28.44
C GLU A 57 30.02 -22.50 -27.31
N ARG A 58 30.86 -23.52 -27.55
CA ARG A 58 31.28 -24.50 -26.53
C ARG A 58 32.15 -23.89 -25.42
N LEU A 59 32.99 -22.92 -25.76
CA LEU A 59 33.82 -22.21 -24.79
C LEU A 59 32.96 -21.30 -23.91
N VAL A 60 31.94 -20.62 -24.47
CA VAL A 60 30.97 -19.84 -23.67
C VAL A 60 30.18 -20.72 -22.70
N GLU A 61 29.89 -21.97 -23.06
CA GLU A 61 29.25 -22.96 -22.19
C GLU A 61 30.15 -23.48 -21.05
N ASN A 62 31.47 -23.50 -21.24
CA ASN A 62 32.44 -24.13 -20.33
C ASN A 62 33.47 -23.15 -19.73
N ASP A 63 33.28 -21.84 -19.91
CA ASP A 63 34.24 -20.84 -19.45
C ASP A 63 34.24 -20.79 -17.91
N PRO A 64 35.35 -21.13 -17.23
CA PRO A 64 35.45 -21.07 -15.78
C PRO A 64 35.36 -19.65 -15.22
N TYR A 65 35.43 -18.61 -16.08
CA TYR A 65 35.25 -17.21 -15.71
C TYR A 65 33.83 -16.68 -15.96
N VAL A 66 32.96 -17.47 -16.61
CA VAL A 66 31.52 -17.22 -16.62
C VAL A 66 30.97 -17.68 -15.27
N LEU A 67 31.11 -16.80 -14.27
CA LEU A 67 30.62 -16.99 -12.89
C LEU A 67 29.11 -17.29 -12.81
N HIS A 68 28.38 -17.05 -13.90
CA HIS A 68 26.99 -17.43 -14.03
C HIS A 68 26.78 -18.12 -15.38
N PRO A 69 26.54 -19.45 -15.45
CA PRO A 69 25.92 -20.01 -16.65
C PRO A 69 24.69 -19.15 -16.95
N VAL A 70 24.43 -18.87 -18.23
CA VAL A 70 23.21 -18.16 -18.63
C VAL A 70 22.03 -19.04 -18.24
N LEU A 71 21.63 -18.92 -16.97
CA LEU A 71 20.56 -19.72 -16.40
C LEU A 71 19.31 -19.38 -17.20
N PRO A 72 18.46 -20.37 -17.50
CA PRO A 72 17.22 -20.11 -18.22
C PRO A 72 16.44 -19.05 -17.43
N GLN A 73 16.33 -17.85 -18.01
CA GLN A 73 15.64 -16.71 -17.39
C GLN A 73 14.11 -16.90 -17.48
N GLY A 74 13.62 -18.01 -16.95
CA GLY A 74 12.20 -18.24 -16.75
C GLY A 74 11.70 -17.49 -15.51
N PRO A 75 10.40 -17.16 -15.43
CA PRO A 75 9.80 -16.52 -14.26
C PRO A 75 9.94 -17.36 -12.97
N ASP A 76 10.10 -18.68 -13.10
CA ASP A 76 10.08 -19.64 -11.98
C ASP A 76 11.43 -20.28 -11.66
N VAL A 77 12.50 -19.85 -12.34
CA VAL A 77 13.86 -20.35 -12.07
C VAL A 77 14.50 -19.42 -11.04
N TYR A 78 14.78 -19.97 -9.85
CA TYR A 78 15.43 -19.26 -8.75
C TYR A 78 16.91 -19.61 -8.69
N ASP A 79 17.74 -18.58 -8.61
CA ASP A 79 19.17 -18.75 -8.43
C ASP A 79 19.47 -19.22 -7.00
N GLN A 80 20.64 -19.84 -6.80
CA GLN A 80 21.10 -20.23 -5.45
C GLN A 80 21.19 -19.01 -4.51
N TYR A 81 21.54 -17.84 -5.05
CA TYR A 81 21.59 -16.59 -4.30
C TYR A 81 20.20 -16.12 -3.84
N ASP A 82 19.18 -16.24 -4.69
CA ASP A 82 17.82 -15.86 -4.33
C ASP A 82 17.30 -16.77 -3.22
N LEU A 83 17.59 -18.08 -3.28
CA LEU A 83 17.23 -19.03 -2.24
C LEU A 83 17.93 -18.74 -0.90
N ALA A 84 19.22 -18.39 -0.93
CA ALA A 84 19.96 -18.00 0.26
C ALA A 84 19.41 -16.70 0.88
N GLU A 85 19.04 -15.72 0.04
CA GLU A 85 18.40 -14.49 0.51
C GLU A 85 17.04 -14.79 1.15
N VAL A 86 16.24 -15.69 0.56
CA VAL A 86 14.97 -16.14 1.16
C VAL A 86 15.20 -16.77 2.53
N GLU A 87 16.19 -17.64 2.70
CA GLU A 87 16.50 -18.26 4.00
C GLU A 87 16.93 -17.23 5.04
N MET A 88 17.78 -16.27 4.64
CA MET A 88 18.18 -15.17 5.50
C MET A 88 16.98 -14.34 5.95
N VAL A 89 16.08 -13.97 5.03
CA VAL A 89 14.87 -13.20 5.35
C VAL A 89 13.92 -14.00 6.23
N LYS A 90 13.75 -15.30 6.00
CA LYS A 90 12.95 -16.18 6.87
C LYS A 90 13.49 -16.21 8.29
N ASN A 91 14.80 -16.38 8.44
CA ASN A 91 15.45 -16.42 9.75
C ASN A 91 15.31 -15.07 10.44
N TRP A 92 15.50 -13.98 9.72
CA TRP A 92 15.34 -12.63 10.24
C TRP A 92 13.91 -12.35 10.74
N ILE A 93 12.89 -12.70 9.95
CA ILE A 93 11.47 -12.56 10.37
C ILE A 93 11.18 -13.37 11.63
N LYS A 94 11.72 -14.60 11.73
CA LYS A 94 11.56 -15.46 12.91
C LYS A 94 12.27 -14.91 14.15
N THR A 95 13.50 -14.40 14.00
CA THR A 95 14.30 -13.88 15.10
C THR A 95 13.72 -12.58 15.66
N GLU A 96 13.29 -11.67 14.78
CA GLU A 96 12.75 -10.37 15.20
C GLU A 96 11.30 -10.42 15.67
N GLY A 97 10.53 -11.43 15.21
CA GLY A 97 9.13 -11.61 15.60
C GLY A 97 8.22 -10.53 15.05
N PHE A 98 8.36 -10.18 13.77
CA PHE A 98 7.51 -9.15 13.15
C PHE A 98 6.06 -9.63 13.05
N ARG A 99 5.14 -8.76 13.50
CA ARG A 99 3.69 -9.00 13.48
C ARG A 99 2.99 -8.18 12.40
N VAL A 100 3.54 -7.02 12.06
CA VAL A 100 2.97 -6.14 11.04
C VAL A 100 3.88 -6.16 9.83
N LEU A 101 3.28 -6.37 8.65
CA LEU A 101 3.98 -6.24 7.38
C LEU A 101 3.17 -5.37 6.43
N GLY A 102 3.76 -4.26 5.99
CA GLY A 102 3.19 -3.31 5.04
C GLY A 102 3.95 -3.34 3.73
N ILE A 103 3.26 -3.69 2.64
CA ILE A 103 3.82 -3.70 1.29
C ILE A 103 3.57 -2.34 0.66
N CYS A 104 4.64 -1.63 0.31
CA CYS A 104 4.58 -0.28 -0.23
C CYS A 104 5.27 -0.22 -1.59
N GLN A 105 4.71 0.57 -2.49
CA GLN A 105 5.40 1.01 -3.70
C GLN A 105 6.07 2.35 -3.42
N VAL A 106 7.35 2.45 -3.77
CA VAL A 106 8.14 3.68 -3.61
C VAL A 106 8.49 4.22 -4.98
N TYR A 107 8.05 5.45 -5.25
CA TYR A 107 8.41 6.17 -6.47
C TYR A 107 9.84 6.72 -6.38
N HIS A 108 10.37 7.19 -7.51
CA HIS A 108 11.74 7.69 -7.57
C HIS A 108 11.91 8.95 -6.71
N VAL A 109 12.87 8.91 -5.79
CA VAL A 109 13.15 9.96 -4.81
C VAL A 109 14.66 10.07 -4.58
N GLU A 110 15.12 11.26 -4.22
CA GLU A 110 16.50 11.50 -3.85
C GLU A 110 16.89 10.70 -2.59
N GLY A 111 18.12 10.18 -2.56
CA GLY A 111 18.58 9.33 -1.46
C GLY A 111 18.50 9.99 -0.08
N ARG A 112 18.61 11.32 -0.01
CA ARG A 112 18.51 12.08 1.26
C ARG A 112 17.12 12.01 1.86
N ASP A 113 16.08 12.20 1.05
CA ASP A 113 14.69 12.17 1.51
C ASP A 113 14.27 10.76 1.90
N TYR A 114 14.71 9.77 1.13
CA TYR A 114 14.54 8.36 1.49
C TYR A 114 15.20 8.04 2.84
N TRP A 115 16.44 8.49 3.05
CA TRP A 115 17.16 8.26 4.31
C TRP A 115 16.47 8.91 5.50
N LEU A 116 16.01 10.16 5.33
CA LEU A 116 15.29 10.89 6.38
C LEU A 116 13.96 10.23 6.71
N ALA A 117 13.21 9.78 5.69
CA ALA A 117 11.99 9.01 5.87
C ALA A 117 12.27 7.69 6.59
N SER A 118 13.25 6.91 6.14
CA SER A 118 13.65 5.63 6.77
C SER A 118 14.00 5.80 8.25
N ASN A 119 14.68 6.89 8.61
CA ASN A 119 14.96 7.19 10.02
C ASN A 119 13.69 7.52 10.81
N GLN A 120 12.75 8.26 10.23
CA GLN A 120 11.45 8.54 10.87
C GLN A 120 10.59 7.29 11.04
N PHE A 121 10.67 6.32 10.13
CA PHE A 121 10.03 5.03 10.31
C PHE A 121 10.70 4.26 11.44
N ARG A 122 12.03 4.25 11.50
CA ARG A 122 12.78 3.57 12.57
C ARG A 122 12.47 4.11 13.95
N THR A 123 12.33 5.43 14.12
CA THR A 123 11.93 6.02 15.42
C THR A 123 10.50 5.66 15.83
N LYS A 124 9.65 5.28 14.87
CA LYS A 124 8.29 4.78 15.10
C LYS A 124 8.23 3.25 15.27
N GLY A 125 9.38 2.57 15.35
CA GLY A 125 9.44 1.11 15.47
C GLY A 125 9.13 0.37 14.16
N LEU A 126 9.30 1.03 13.01
CA LEU A 126 9.11 0.45 11.68
C LEU A 126 10.44 0.33 10.94
N GLU A 127 10.69 -0.83 10.35
CA GLU A 127 11.86 -1.06 9.52
C GLU A 127 11.48 -1.13 8.04
N ILE A 128 12.09 -0.24 7.24
CA ILE A 128 11.94 -0.26 5.78
C ILE A 128 13.04 -1.12 5.19
N LYS A 129 12.68 -2.13 4.40
CA LYS A 129 13.62 -2.91 3.60
C LYS A 129 13.17 -3.01 2.16
N LYS A 130 14.14 -2.93 1.26
CA LYS A 130 13.97 -3.28 -0.15
C LYS A 130 14.39 -4.73 -0.33
N PHE A 131 13.52 -5.52 -0.93
CA PHE A 131 13.84 -6.88 -1.36
C PHE A 131 13.57 -7.02 -2.85
N ARG A 132 14.23 -7.97 -3.49
CA ARG A 132 13.91 -8.30 -4.88
C ARG A 132 12.53 -8.95 -4.95
N GLY A 133 11.76 -8.60 -5.97
CA GLY A 133 10.42 -9.16 -6.14
C GLY A 133 10.41 -10.68 -6.32
N LYS A 134 11.45 -11.25 -6.96
CA LYS A 134 11.64 -12.71 -7.06
C LYS A 134 11.80 -13.37 -5.68
N THR A 135 12.69 -12.84 -4.85
CA THR A 135 12.93 -13.31 -3.47
C THR A 135 11.65 -13.28 -2.64
N MET A 136 10.91 -12.17 -2.66
CA MET A 136 9.66 -12.05 -1.90
C MET A 136 8.56 -12.98 -2.40
N ARG A 137 8.45 -13.19 -3.71
CA ARG A 137 7.52 -14.18 -4.27
C ARG A 137 7.83 -15.58 -3.79
N LYS A 138 9.11 -15.97 -3.77
CA LYS A 138 9.52 -17.28 -3.25
C LYS A 138 9.33 -17.40 -1.74
N LEU A 139 9.54 -16.30 -1.01
CA LEU A 139 9.34 -16.24 0.44
C LEU A 139 7.89 -16.57 0.80
N PHE A 140 6.93 -16.01 0.06
CA PHE A 140 5.49 -16.18 0.32
C PHE A 140 4.87 -17.39 -0.37
N GLN A 141 5.57 -18.03 -1.29
CA GLN A 141 5.09 -19.24 -1.96
C GLN A 141 4.70 -20.31 -0.94
N GLY A 142 3.44 -20.78 -0.99
CA GLY A 142 2.91 -21.79 -0.08
C GLY A 142 2.57 -21.27 1.33
N THR A 143 2.66 -19.96 1.57
CA THR A 143 2.19 -19.31 2.80
C THR A 143 0.80 -18.70 2.61
N ARG A 144 0.15 -18.25 3.70
CA ARG A 144 -1.12 -17.51 3.62
C ARG A 144 -1.01 -16.18 2.86
N PHE A 145 0.22 -15.69 2.66
CA PHE A 145 0.51 -14.47 1.93
C PHE A 145 0.83 -14.69 0.45
N ASP A 146 0.65 -15.91 -0.07
CA ASP A 146 0.90 -16.20 -1.48
C ASP A 146 0.06 -15.32 -2.42
N ALA A 147 -1.13 -14.89 -1.96
CA ALA A 147 -1.97 -13.93 -2.67
C ALA A 147 -1.31 -12.55 -2.88
N LEU A 148 -0.32 -12.18 -2.06
CA LEU A 148 0.43 -10.92 -2.17
C LEU A 148 1.60 -11.03 -3.17
N SER A 149 1.90 -12.22 -3.68
CA SER A 149 3.01 -12.46 -4.62
C SER A 149 2.96 -11.55 -5.85
N THR A 150 1.76 -11.19 -6.30
CA THR A 150 1.50 -10.33 -7.46
C THR A 150 1.81 -8.85 -7.23
N LEU A 151 1.98 -8.42 -5.98
CA LEU A 151 2.28 -7.03 -5.61
C LEU A 151 3.78 -6.72 -5.57
N PHE A 152 4.63 -7.73 -5.76
CA PHE A 152 6.08 -7.60 -5.66
C PHE A 152 6.72 -7.31 -7.03
N ASP A 153 6.87 -6.02 -7.30
CA ASP A 153 7.66 -5.48 -8.41
C ASP A 153 9.06 -5.02 -7.93
N ASP A 154 9.89 -4.52 -8.85
CA ASP A 154 11.27 -4.10 -8.57
C ASP A 154 11.40 -2.87 -7.65
N ASN A 155 10.30 -2.11 -7.50
CA ASN A 155 10.21 -0.92 -6.64
C ASN A 155 9.25 -1.12 -5.46
N THR A 156 9.05 -2.37 -5.06
CA THR A 156 8.30 -2.70 -3.85
C THR A 156 9.23 -2.70 -2.64
N TYR A 157 8.79 -2.03 -1.58
CA TYR A 157 9.43 -1.97 -0.28
C TYR A 157 8.51 -2.59 0.75
N VAL A 158 9.10 -3.17 1.79
CA VAL A 158 8.36 -3.80 2.87
C VAL A 158 8.69 -3.09 4.17
N LEU A 159 7.62 -2.71 4.87
CA LEU A 159 7.63 -2.13 6.20
C LEU A 159 7.36 -3.24 7.21
N TYR A 160 8.30 -3.46 8.13
CA TYR A 160 8.14 -4.44 9.21
C TYR A 160 7.90 -3.72 10.53
N GLY A 161 6.93 -4.21 11.30
CA GLY A 161 6.61 -3.72 12.64
C GLY A 161 6.49 -4.90 13.61
N LYS A 162 7.05 -4.73 14.80
CA LYS A 162 6.97 -5.76 15.87
C LYS A 162 5.63 -5.73 16.58
N ASP A 163 5.15 -4.53 16.90
CA ASP A 163 3.90 -4.36 17.64
C ASP A 163 2.71 -4.17 16.70
N PRO A 164 1.52 -4.69 17.04
CA PRO A 164 0.31 -4.50 16.24
C PRO A 164 -0.08 -3.02 16.11
N GLU A 165 0.26 -2.21 17.11
CA GLU A 165 0.03 -0.75 17.13
C GLU A 165 0.84 -0.02 16.04
N THR A 166 1.94 -0.61 15.56
CA THR A 166 2.74 -0.04 14.47
C THR A 166 1.98 -0.03 13.14
N LEU A 167 0.92 -0.83 12.99
CA LEU A 167 0.05 -0.83 11.81
C LEU A 167 -0.53 0.56 11.54
N ARG A 168 -0.90 1.29 12.58
CA ARG A 168 -1.36 2.68 12.46
C ARG A 168 -0.26 3.60 11.96
N GLN A 169 0.97 3.40 12.46
CA GLN A 169 2.13 4.17 12.03
C GLN A 169 2.53 3.87 10.59
N VAL A 170 2.28 2.65 10.09
CA VAL A 170 2.43 2.31 8.67
C VAL A 170 1.53 3.22 7.85
N VAL A 171 0.22 3.24 8.13
CA VAL A 171 -0.74 4.02 7.32
C VAL A 171 -0.47 5.51 7.38
N ILE A 172 -0.35 6.08 8.59
CA ILE A 172 -0.09 7.52 8.77
C ILE A 172 1.30 7.87 8.20
N GLY A 173 2.27 6.98 8.36
CA GLY A 173 3.62 7.17 7.85
C GLY A 173 3.68 7.16 6.33
N THR A 174 2.97 6.26 5.67
CA THR A 174 2.88 6.23 4.20
C THR A 174 2.12 7.42 3.65
N ASP A 175 1.01 7.81 4.28
CA ASP A 175 0.17 8.94 3.83
C ASP A 175 0.90 10.29 3.94
N LYS A 176 1.90 10.39 4.83
CA LYS A 176 2.76 11.59 4.96
C LYS A 176 3.62 11.84 3.72
N TYR A 177 3.96 10.80 2.94
CA TYR A 177 4.88 10.89 1.83
C TYR A 177 4.18 10.57 0.51
N ASN A 178 3.97 11.58 -0.33
CA ASN A 178 3.31 11.41 -1.64
C ASN A 178 3.98 10.39 -2.58
N TRP A 179 5.26 10.09 -2.34
CA TRP A 179 6.06 9.16 -3.11
C TRP A 179 6.07 7.73 -2.55
N ILE A 180 5.36 7.47 -1.45
CA ILE A 180 5.13 6.12 -0.92
C ILE A 180 3.64 5.81 -1.04
N THR A 181 3.30 4.69 -1.66
CA THR A 181 1.91 4.21 -1.72
C THR A 181 1.82 2.85 -1.05
N LEU A 182 0.95 2.74 -0.04
CA LEU A 182 0.67 1.48 0.62
C LEU A 182 -0.23 0.62 -0.28
N LEU A 183 0.23 -0.58 -0.65
CA LEU A 183 -0.49 -1.51 -1.52
C LEU A 183 -1.27 -2.56 -0.72
N ALA A 184 -0.65 -3.10 0.32
CA ALA A 184 -1.25 -4.09 1.20
C ALA A 184 -0.68 -3.96 2.62
N ALA A 185 -1.48 -4.32 3.61
CA ALA A 185 -1.03 -4.45 4.98
C ALA A 185 -1.48 -5.79 5.54
N THR A 186 -0.64 -6.35 6.39
CA THR A 186 -0.88 -7.63 7.06
C THR A 186 -0.63 -7.46 8.55
N LEU A 187 -1.39 -8.21 9.34
CA LEU A 187 -1.27 -8.29 10.77
C LEU A 187 -1.30 -9.75 11.17
N ASP A 188 -0.24 -10.20 11.83
CA ASP A 188 0.05 -11.60 12.13
C ASP A 188 -0.07 -12.45 10.85
N ASP A 189 -1.08 -13.30 10.75
CA ASP A 189 -1.33 -14.18 9.59
C ASP A 189 -2.42 -13.67 8.64
N GLN A 190 -2.97 -12.48 8.88
CA GLN A 190 -4.15 -11.97 8.18
C GLN A 190 -3.79 -10.81 7.26
N ILE A 191 -4.29 -10.88 6.03
CA ILE A 191 -4.25 -9.78 5.08
C ILE A 191 -5.40 -8.83 5.39
N ILE A 192 -5.08 -7.57 5.65
CA ILE A 192 -6.07 -6.55 5.98
C ILE A 192 -6.45 -5.80 4.70
N PRO A 193 -7.74 -5.77 4.32
CA PRO A 193 -8.19 -4.99 3.17
C PRO A 193 -8.11 -3.48 3.49
N MET A 194 -7.79 -2.67 2.47
CA MET A 194 -7.61 -1.22 2.63
C MET A 194 -8.82 -0.50 3.25
N ASN A 195 -10.04 -0.96 2.94
CA ASN A 195 -11.28 -0.42 3.52
C ASN A 195 -11.33 -0.56 5.05
N LEU A 196 -10.77 -1.65 5.57
CA LEU A 196 -10.74 -1.94 7.00
C LEU A 196 -9.58 -1.18 7.66
N LEU A 197 -8.47 -1.04 6.95
CA LEU A 197 -7.29 -0.33 7.43
C LEU A 197 -7.61 1.13 7.81
N GLY A 198 -8.40 1.84 7.00
CA GLY A 198 -8.88 3.19 7.33
C GLY A 198 -9.76 3.26 8.59
N ARG A 199 -10.45 2.16 8.94
CA ARG A 199 -11.21 2.06 10.20
C ARG A 199 -10.28 1.81 11.39
N ILE A 200 -9.30 0.91 11.24
CA ILE A 200 -8.31 0.61 12.29
C ILE A 200 -7.57 1.87 12.71
N VAL A 201 -7.16 2.72 11.76
CA VAL A 201 -6.44 3.97 12.06
C VAL A 201 -7.23 4.92 12.97
N ARG A 202 -8.57 4.84 12.98
CA ARG A 202 -9.43 5.65 13.86
C ARG A 202 -9.37 5.18 15.31
N TYR A 203 -9.18 3.89 15.54
CA TYR A 203 -9.00 3.34 16.87
C TYR A 203 -7.56 3.61 17.31
N LYS A 204 -7.37 4.17 18.50
CA LYS A 204 -6.04 4.64 18.93
C LYS A 204 -5.23 3.56 19.64
N SER A 205 -5.85 2.48 20.13
CA SER A 205 -5.17 1.23 20.48
C SER A 205 -6.14 0.04 20.59
N ILE A 206 -5.61 -1.19 20.57
CA ILE A 206 -6.37 -2.41 20.90
C ILE A 206 -6.92 -2.34 22.32
N SER A 207 -6.16 -1.76 23.25
CA SER A 207 -6.58 -1.56 24.64
C SER A 207 -7.80 -0.64 24.76
N GLU A 208 -7.89 0.39 23.90
CA GLU A 208 -9.08 1.24 23.83
C GLU A 208 -10.28 0.48 23.26
N LEU A 209 -10.10 -0.38 22.24
CA LEU A 209 -11.18 -1.24 21.77
C LEU A 209 -11.66 -2.22 22.87
N GLY A 210 -10.72 -2.77 23.64
CA GLY A 210 -11.04 -3.59 24.81
C GLY A 210 -11.81 -2.80 25.87
N ARG A 211 -11.44 -1.55 26.11
CA ARG A 211 -12.16 -0.65 27.02
C ARG A 211 -13.55 -0.30 26.50
N ASP A 212 -13.69 0.01 25.21
CA ASP A 212 -14.97 0.36 24.59
C ASP A 212 -15.93 -0.81 24.62
N THR A 213 -15.45 -2.02 24.28
CA THR A 213 -16.24 -3.25 24.38
C THR A 213 -16.63 -3.56 25.82
N PHE A 214 -15.72 -3.36 26.78
CA PHE A 214 -16.03 -3.51 28.20
C PHE A 214 -17.06 -2.47 28.68
N GLN A 215 -16.94 -1.20 28.28
CA GLN A 215 -17.90 -0.16 28.59
C GLN A 215 -19.27 -0.43 27.96
N LEU A 216 -19.29 -0.93 26.73
CA LEU A 216 -20.52 -1.37 26.06
C LEU A 216 -21.16 -2.53 26.83
N LEU A 217 -20.36 -3.50 27.29
CA LEU A 217 -20.84 -4.61 28.08
C LEU A 217 -21.37 -4.18 29.44
N GLN A 218 -20.76 -3.16 30.07
CA GLN A 218 -21.26 -2.56 31.32
C GLN A 218 -22.51 -1.71 31.11
N ARG A 219 -22.68 -1.12 29.94
CA ARG A 219 -23.84 -0.29 29.62
C ARG A 219 -25.13 -1.10 29.59
N VAL A 220 -25.10 -2.32 29.05
CA VAL A 220 -26.27 -3.22 28.98
C VAL A 220 -26.92 -3.48 30.36
N PRO A 221 -26.19 -3.95 31.40
CA PRO A 221 -26.78 -4.15 32.72
C PRO A 221 -27.17 -2.84 33.38
N HIS A 222 -26.43 -1.73 33.16
CA HIS A 222 -26.84 -0.43 33.68
C HIS A 222 -28.13 0.10 33.06
N GLU A 223 -28.35 -0.10 31.76
CA GLU A 223 -29.61 0.25 31.09
C GLU A 223 -30.77 -0.58 31.63
N LEU A 224 -30.57 -1.89 31.86
CA LEU A 224 -31.57 -2.73 32.50
C LEU A 224 -31.88 -2.29 33.93
N LEU A 225 -30.84 -1.98 34.72
CA LEU A 225 -30.99 -1.52 36.10
C LEU A 225 -31.70 -0.16 36.15
N ASN A 226 -31.40 0.74 35.23
CA ASN A 226 -32.07 2.04 35.10
C ASN A 226 -33.54 1.90 34.68
N ASN A 227 -33.83 0.96 33.77
CA ASN A 227 -35.20 0.66 33.35
C ASN A 227 -36.03 0.03 34.48
N LEU A 228 -35.40 -0.76 35.36
CA LEU A 228 -36.04 -1.35 36.54
C LEU A 228 -36.14 -0.37 37.72
N SER A 229 -35.19 0.55 37.87
CA SER A 229 -35.19 1.53 38.95
C SER A 229 -36.17 2.66 38.71
N SER A 230 -36.47 3.03 37.46
CA SER A 230 -37.43 4.09 37.14
C SER A 230 -38.85 3.82 37.70
N PRO A 231 -39.45 2.62 37.53
CA PRO A 231 -40.72 2.28 38.18
C PRO A 231 -40.62 2.28 39.71
N ALA A 232 -39.53 1.74 40.26
CA ALA A 232 -39.33 1.66 41.71
C ALA A 232 -39.25 3.06 42.34
N LEU A 233 -38.49 3.97 41.73
CA LEU A 233 -38.42 5.37 42.13
C LEU A 233 -39.75 6.10 41.93
N GLY A 234 -40.49 5.75 40.87
CA GLY A 234 -41.86 6.22 40.65
C GLY A 234 -42.78 5.85 41.83
N PHE A 235 -42.78 4.59 42.24
CA PHE A 235 -43.59 4.12 43.37
C PHE A 235 -43.18 4.75 44.71
N THR A 236 -41.88 4.87 44.98
CA THR A 236 -41.43 5.54 46.21
C THR A 236 -41.83 7.00 46.22
N ASN A 237 -41.75 7.70 45.09
CA ASN A 237 -42.16 9.09 44.99
C ASN A 237 -43.68 9.26 45.14
N THR A 238 -44.49 8.35 44.58
CA THR A 238 -45.95 8.38 44.80
C THR A 238 -46.33 8.06 46.23
N LEU A 239 -45.65 7.12 46.88
CA LEU A 239 -45.88 6.80 48.29
C LEU A 239 -45.47 7.96 49.19
N ASP A 240 -44.35 8.62 48.90
CA ASP A 240 -43.91 9.80 49.63
C ASP A 240 -44.88 10.97 49.44
N HIS A 241 -45.49 11.10 48.25
CA HIS A 241 -46.58 12.06 48.00
C HIS A 241 -47.83 11.75 48.83
N MET A 242 -48.31 10.50 48.81
CA MET A 242 -49.49 10.08 49.58
C MET A 242 -49.25 10.22 51.10
N SER A 243 -48.04 9.90 51.57
CA SER A 243 -47.63 10.09 52.96
C SER A 243 -47.65 11.56 53.38
N ARG A 244 -47.26 12.48 52.48
CA ARG A 244 -47.31 13.92 52.77
C ARG A 244 -48.73 14.45 52.76
N GLU A 245 -49.59 13.97 51.87
CA GLU A 245 -51.02 14.35 51.81
C GLU A 245 -51.77 13.95 53.08
N GLN A 246 -51.53 12.74 53.61
CA GLN A 246 -52.15 12.28 54.87
C GLN A 246 -51.72 13.12 56.09
N ASN A 247 -50.46 13.60 56.12
CA ASN A 247 -50.00 14.46 57.19
C ASN A 247 -50.62 15.87 57.10
N THR A 248 -50.89 16.38 55.90
CA THR A 248 -51.59 17.67 55.73
C THR A 248 -53.09 17.59 56.06
N GLU A 249 -53.75 16.47 55.79
CA GLU A 249 -55.15 16.25 56.21
C GLU A 249 -55.27 16.10 57.74
N GLY A 250 -54.31 15.42 58.38
CA GLY A 250 -54.25 15.30 59.85
C GLY A 250 -53.92 16.60 60.59
N GLU A 251 -53.22 17.54 59.96
CA GLU A 251 -52.99 18.89 60.51
C GLU A 251 -54.22 19.81 60.31
N ALA A 252 -54.98 19.63 59.22
CA ALA A 252 -56.24 20.34 59.01
C ALA A 252 -57.33 19.93 60.04
N GLU A 253 -57.48 18.64 60.32
CA GLU A 253 -58.46 18.14 61.32
C GLU A 253 -58.11 18.54 62.77
N LYS A 254 -56.82 18.66 63.12
CA LYS A 254 -56.42 19.20 64.44
C LYS A 254 -56.74 20.69 64.60
N SER A 255 -56.74 21.46 63.53
CA SER A 255 -57.08 22.90 63.57
C SER A 255 -58.59 23.18 63.65
N GLU A 256 -59.43 22.19 63.31
CA GLU A 256 -60.90 22.30 63.45
C GLU A 256 -61.41 21.85 64.83
N LEU A 257 -60.75 20.89 65.49
CA LEU A 257 -61.14 20.47 66.85
C LEU A 257 -60.79 21.50 67.94
N GLU A 258 -59.81 22.39 67.73
CA GLU A 258 -59.40 23.40 68.72
C GLU A 258 -60.28 24.67 68.74
N LYS A 259 -61.32 24.75 67.89
CA LYS A 259 -62.28 25.88 67.86
C LYS A 259 -63.59 25.62 68.58
N THR A 260 -63.76 24.49 69.26
CA THR A 260 -65.01 24.12 69.95
C THR A 260 -64.84 23.91 71.45
N GLU A 261 -64.27 24.88 72.17
CA GLU A 261 -64.54 25.04 73.61
C GLU A 261 -65.16 26.43 73.87
N PRO A 262 -66.46 26.51 74.26
CA PRO A 262 -67.08 27.76 74.67
C PRO A 262 -66.72 28.09 76.12
N GLU A 263 -66.00 29.20 76.29
CA GLU A 263 -65.68 29.83 77.56
C GLU A 263 -66.98 30.25 78.27
N LYS A 264 -67.25 29.62 79.42
CA LYS A 264 -68.39 29.94 80.29
C LYS A 264 -68.06 31.14 81.18
N ALA A 265 -69.01 32.07 81.16
CA ALA A 265 -69.24 33.20 82.04
C ALA A 265 -68.84 33.02 83.52
N GLU A 266 -68.24 34.08 84.08
CA GLU A 266 -68.61 34.70 85.36
C GLU A 266 -68.23 36.19 85.36
#